data_AF-A0A099ZRC5-F1
#
_entry.id   AF-A0A099ZRC5-F1
#
_cell.length_a   1.000
_cell.length_b   1.000
_cell.length_c   1.000
_cell.angle_alpha   90.00
_cell.angle_beta   90.00
_cell.angle_gamma   90.00
#
_symmetry.space_group_name_H-M   'P 1'
#
loop_
_entity.id
_entity.type
_entity.pdbx_description
1 polymer ?
#
loop_
_entity_poly.entity_id
_entity_poly.type
_entity_poly.pdbx_seq_one_letter_code
_entity_poly.pdbx_strand_id
1 'polypeptide(L)'
;RELELTAHSLKGVEEEKKELRTLTESLQKTLEELSVEKQRTLEMLEENESQLPLPTSPSKEQSPTWGLHCSLQQIEDKMQQLLEEKLLAEKRMKENEERSRALEQEREFYSSQSQALQNSLSELTAEKQQTERDLKAEVKVRMDLEKRLREAEEALQSLEQGLNSLDRNQEKDEKMKADVSNLRKFFEECIRNAELEAKMPVIMKNSVYIHKAA
;
A
#
# COMPACT_ATOMS: atom_id res chain seq x y z
N ARG A 1 -8.58 1.18 -5.49
CA ARG A 1 -10.02 0.91 -5.32
C ARG A 1 -10.40 0.67 -3.85
N GLU A 2 -9.97 -0.41 -3.19
CA GLU A 2 -10.35 -0.68 -1.79
C GLU A 2 -9.82 0.39 -0.81
N LEU A 3 -8.54 0.75 -0.90
CA LEU A 3 -7.94 1.85 -0.12
C LEU A 3 -8.70 3.18 -0.26
N GLU A 4 -9.17 3.51 -1.46
CA GLU A 4 -9.92 4.75 -1.73
C GLU A 4 -11.32 4.71 -1.13
N LEU A 5 -11.97 3.54 -1.15
CA LEU A 5 -13.28 3.33 -0.51
C LEU A 5 -13.16 3.43 1.03
N THR A 6 -12.11 2.85 1.61
CA THR A 6 -11.81 2.98 3.05
C THR A 6 -11.53 4.44 3.41
N ALA A 7 -10.72 5.16 2.62
CA ALA A 7 -10.43 6.58 2.85
C ALA A 7 -11.70 7.46 2.78
N HIS A 8 -12.58 7.20 1.81
CA HIS A 8 -13.85 7.92 1.70
C HIS A 8 -14.77 7.64 2.90
N SER A 9 -14.85 6.38 3.34
CA SER A 9 -15.65 5.98 4.50
C SER A 9 -15.12 6.59 5.80
N LEU A 10 -13.80 6.63 5.97
CA LEU A 10 -13.15 7.24 7.13
C LEU A 10 -13.47 8.74 7.22
N LYS A 11 -13.41 9.45 6.09
CA LYS A 11 -13.77 10.87 6.01
C LYS A 11 -15.21 11.13 6.45
N GLY A 12 -16.16 10.31 6.01
CA GLY A 12 -17.56 10.43 6.45
C GLY A 12 -17.73 10.23 7.96
N VAL A 13 -17.01 9.27 8.55
CA VAL A 13 -17.02 9.04 10.01
C VAL A 13 -16.39 10.22 10.76
N GLU A 14 -15.33 10.83 10.24
CA GLU A 14 -14.71 12.02 10.84
C GLU A 14 -15.63 13.24 10.84
N GLU A 15 -16.34 13.46 9.73
CA GLU A 15 -17.36 14.50 9.59
C GLU A 15 -18.48 14.30 10.62
N GLU A 16 -19.04 13.09 10.71
CA GLU A 16 -20.08 12.76 11.69
C GLU A 16 -19.59 12.91 13.14
N LYS A 17 -18.35 12.50 13.46
CA LYS A 17 -17.75 12.74 14.79
C LYS A 17 -17.60 14.22 15.11
N LYS A 18 -17.39 15.08 14.11
CA LYS A 18 -17.32 16.53 14.32
C LYS A 18 -18.71 17.08 14.64
N GLU A 19 -19.72 16.66 13.89
CA GLU A 19 -21.12 17.05 14.13
C GLU A 19 -21.61 16.60 15.51
N LEU A 20 -21.36 15.35 15.89
CA LEU A 20 -21.74 14.83 17.22
C LEU A 20 -21.03 15.56 18.36
N ARG A 21 -19.77 16.02 18.15
CA ARG A 21 -19.04 16.81 19.16
C ARG A 21 -19.72 18.15 19.35
N THR A 22 -20.02 18.85 18.26
CA THR A 22 -20.71 20.14 18.31
C THR A 22 -22.10 20.03 18.93
N LEU A 23 -22.84 18.94 18.64
CA LEU A 23 -24.14 18.67 19.23
C LEU A 23 -24.02 18.44 20.74
N THR A 24 -23.08 17.58 21.17
CA THR A 24 -22.86 17.26 22.59
C THR A 24 -22.46 18.50 23.38
N GLU A 25 -21.59 19.35 22.83
CA GLU A 25 -21.20 20.65 23.41
C GLU A 25 -22.40 21.59 23.56
N SER A 26 -23.26 21.67 22.53
CA SER A 26 -24.49 22.48 22.60
C SER A 26 -25.47 21.97 23.65
N LEU A 27 -25.69 20.65 23.72
CA LEU A 27 -26.58 20.03 24.71
C LEU A 27 -26.08 20.26 26.13
N GLN A 28 -24.76 20.13 26.35
CA GLN A 28 -24.13 20.41 27.63
C GLN A 28 -24.36 21.87 28.06
N LYS A 29 -24.17 22.83 27.15
CA LYS A 29 -24.39 24.25 27.43
C LYS A 29 -25.86 24.54 27.79
N THR A 30 -26.81 23.99 27.03
CA THR A 30 -28.24 24.17 27.32
C THR A 30 -28.64 23.55 28.67
N LEU A 31 -28.06 22.40 29.03
CA LEU A 31 -28.27 21.79 30.35
C LEU A 31 -27.74 22.66 31.49
N GLU A 32 -26.58 23.29 31.32
CA GLU A 32 -26.02 24.25 32.29
C GLU A 32 -26.91 25.48 32.45
N GLU A 33 -27.40 26.05 31.35
CA GLU A 33 -28.33 27.19 31.34
C GLU A 33 -29.64 26.84 32.07
N LEU A 34 -30.24 25.68 31.76
CA LEU A 34 -31.46 25.19 32.44
C LEU A 34 -31.22 24.88 33.92
N SER A 35 -30.04 24.39 34.29
CA SER A 35 -29.69 24.17 35.71
C SER A 35 -29.65 25.49 36.49
N VAL A 36 -29.14 26.56 35.88
CA VAL A 36 -29.16 27.90 36.48
C VAL A 36 -30.59 28.45 36.58
N GLU A 37 -31.40 28.26 35.54
CA GLU A 37 -32.81 28.68 35.54
C GLU A 37 -33.64 27.92 36.58
N LYS A 38 -33.41 26.61 36.72
CA LYS A 38 -33.98 25.77 37.78
C LYS A 38 -33.67 26.35 39.16
N GLN A 39 -32.39 26.66 39.41
CA GLN A 39 -31.95 27.23 40.68
C GLN A 39 -32.62 28.57 40.98
N ARG A 40 -32.72 29.46 39.99
CA ARG A 40 -33.43 30.75 40.15
C ARG A 40 -34.92 30.56 40.46
N THR A 41 -35.57 29.60 39.80
CA THR A 41 -36.99 29.32 40.02
C THR A 41 -37.25 28.76 41.42
N LEU A 42 -36.33 27.92 41.93
CA LEU A 42 -36.35 27.43 43.32
C LEU A 42 -36.19 28.58 44.33
N GLU A 43 -35.23 29.48 44.10
CA GLU A 43 -35.03 30.67 44.95
C GLU A 43 -36.28 31.57 45.00
N MET A 44 -36.91 31.81 43.85
CA MET A 44 -38.16 32.57 43.78
C MET A 44 -39.35 31.87 44.47
N LEU A 45 -39.39 30.53 44.47
CA LEU A 45 -40.39 29.78 45.21
C LEU A 45 -40.19 29.92 46.73
N GLU A 46 -38.95 29.81 47.21
CA GLU A 46 -38.59 29.96 48.63
C GLU A 46 -38.87 31.38 49.15
N GLU A 47 -38.57 32.42 48.35
CA GLU A 47 -38.90 33.81 48.68
C GLU A 47 -40.41 34.05 48.77
N ASN A 48 -41.20 33.48 47.84
CA ASN A 48 -42.66 33.61 47.84
C ASN A 48 -43.31 32.87 49.01
N GLU A 49 -42.79 31.70 49.39
CA GLU A 49 -43.25 30.97 50.59
C GLU A 49 -42.89 31.71 51.88
N SER A 50 -41.76 32.41 51.92
CA SER A 50 -41.31 33.19 53.07
C SER A 50 -42.10 34.49 53.29
N GLN A 51 -42.74 35.04 52.25
CA GLN A 51 -43.54 36.28 52.32
C GLN A 51 -45.06 36.08 52.50
N LEU A 52 -45.53 34.83 52.64
CA LEU A 52 -46.96 34.48 52.81
C LEU A 52 -47.33 34.18 54.28
N PRO A 53 -48.17 34.99 54.95
CA PRO A 53 -48.91 34.57 56.13
C PRO A 53 -50.15 33.74 55.73
N LEU A 54 -50.37 32.59 56.37
CA LEU A 54 -51.54 31.70 56.19
C LEU A 54 -52.89 32.40 56.51
N PRO A 55 -54.05 31.88 56.04
CA PRO A 55 -54.52 31.75 54.66
C PRO A 55 -55.87 32.50 54.44
N THR A 56 -56.09 33.06 53.25
CA THR A 56 -57.47 33.28 52.75
C THR A 56 -57.52 32.82 51.29
N SER A 57 -58.34 31.80 51.02
CA SER A 57 -58.55 31.23 49.68
C SER A 57 -58.90 32.29 48.64
N PRO A 58 -58.38 32.16 47.41
CA PRO A 58 -59.13 31.41 46.40
C PRO A 58 -58.28 30.35 45.70
N SER A 59 -58.94 29.33 45.13
CA SER A 59 -58.44 28.29 44.20
C SER A 59 -56.91 28.15 44.06
N LYS A 60 -56.37 27.02 44.54
CA LYS A 60 -54.93 26.63 44.44
C LYS A 60 -54.31 26.83 43.05
N GLU A 61 -55.12 26.78 42.00
CA GLU A 61 -54.73 26.89 40.59
C GLU A 61 -54.46 28.33 40.10
N GLN A 62 -54.72 29.38 40.90
CA GLN A 62 -54.57 30.80 40.48
C GLN A 62 -53.48 31.57 41.25
N SER A 63 -52.64 30.91 42.03
CA SER A 63 -51.56 31.56 42.78
C SER A 63 -50.28 31.73 41.92
N PRO A 64 -49.51 32.83 42.05
CA PRO A 64 -48.21 32.99 41.40
C PRO A 64 -47.25 31.84 41.67
N THR A 65 -47.34 31.24 42.87
CA THR A 65 -46.60 30.06 43.31
C THR A 65 -46.90 28.81 42.45
N TRP A 66 -48.16 28.59 42.07
CA TRP A 66 -48.53 27.47 41.19
C TRP A 66 -47.89 27.60 39.80
N GLY A 67 -47.83 28.82 39.25
CA GLY A 67 -47.14 29.08 37.97
C GLY A 67 -45.66 28.72 38.03
N LEU A 68 -44.98 29.05 39.12
CA LEU A 68 -43.57 28.72 39.33
C LEU A 68 -43.33 27.20 39.49
N HIS A 69 -44.24 26.48 40.17
CA HIS A 69 -44.16 25.01 40.24
C HIS A 69 -44.34 24.35 38.86
N CYS A 70 -45.27 24.84 38.04
CA CYS A 70 -45.44 24.36 36.67
C CYS A 70 -44.20 24.64 35.82
N SER A 71 -43.60 25.83 35.93
CA SER A 71 -42.36 26.17 35.23
C SER A 71 -41.19 25.30 35.67
N LEU A 72 -41.05 25.04 36.97
CA LEU A 72 -40.01 24.16 37.51
C LEU A 72 -40.14 22.74 36.94
N GLN A 73 -41.36 22.20 36.93
CA GLN A 73 -41.63 20.87 36.35
C GLN A 73 -41.27 20.83 34.86
N GLN A 74 -41.62 21.87 34.09
CA GLN A 74 -41.25 21.96 32.67
C GLN A 74 -39.73 22.01 32.45
N ILE A 75 -39.00 22.74 33.31
CA ILE A 75 -37.53 22.77 33.26
C ILE A 75 -36.96 21.39 33.54
N GLU A 76 -37.45 20.68 34.56
CA GLU A 76 -37.02 19.33 34.90
C GLU A 76 -37.29 18.32 33.79
N ASP A 77 -38.50 18.34 33.21
CA ASP A 77 -38.86 17.48 32.07
C ASP A 77 -37.95 17.77 30.87
N LYS A 78 -37.66 19.05 30.59
CA LYS A 78 -36.78 19.43 29.48
C LYS A 78 -35.33 19.02 29.73
N MET A 79 -34.83 19.16 30.95
CA MET A 79 -33.49 18.70 31.33
C MET A 79 -33.37 17.18 31.16
N GLN A 80 -34.39 16.42 31.57
CA GLN A 80 -34.41 14.97 31.40
C GLN A 80 -34.34 14.56 29.92
N GLN A 81 -35.13 15.19 29.06
CA GLN A 81 -35.08 14.95 27.61
C GLN A 81 -33.70 15.24 27.01
N LEU A 82 -33.06 16.36 27.41
CA LEU A 82 -31.74 16.73 26.90
C LEU A 82 -30.63 15.79 27.40
N LEU A 83 -30.76 15.25 28.61
CA LEU A 83 -29.84 14.22 29.13
C LEU A 83 -29.93 12.92 28.32
N GLU A 84 -31.14 12.51 27.97
CA GLU A 84 -31.35 11.33 27.12
C GLU A 84 -30.78 11.53 25.71
N GLU A 85 -31.00 12.70 25.11
CA GLU A 85 -30.43 13.07 23.80
C GLU A 85 -28.89 13.07 23.85
N LYS A 86 -28.32 13.64 24.91
CA LYS A 86 -26.86 13.67 25.13
C LYS A 86 -26.30 12.25 25.24
N LEU A 87 -26.93 11.37 26.02
CA LEU A 87 -26.49 9.99 26.17
C LEU A 87 -26.51 9.23 24.82
N LEU A 88 -27.53 9.47 23.99
CA LEU A 88 -27.61 8.90 22.65
C LEU A 88 -26.50 9.42 21.73
N ALA A 89 -26.21 10.73 21.78
CA ALA A 89 -25.11 11.33 21.03
C ALA A 89 -23.74 10.76 21.46
N GLU A 90 -23.52 10.57 22.76
CA GLU A 90 -22.30 9.96 23.31
C GLU A 90 -22.16 8.49 22.90
N LYS A 91 -23.25 7.72 22.90
CA LYS A 91 -23.25 6.33 22.42
C LYS A 91 -22.84 6.26 20.95
N ARG A 92 -23.44 7.11 20.11
CA ARG A 92 -23.10 7.20 18.67
C ARG A 92 -21.66 7.66 18.44
N MET A 93 -21.15 8.56 19.29
CA MET A 93 -19.74 8.95 19.26
C MET A 93 -18.81 7.76 19.46
N LYS A 94 -19.11 6.91 20.47
CA LYS A 94 -18.31 5.72 20.77
C LYS A 94 -18.34 4.70 19.64
N GLU A 95 -19.50 4.47 19.04
CA GLU A 95 -19.65 3.61 17.87
C GLU A 95 -18.82 4.11 16.68
N ASN A 96 -18.80 5.44 16.45
CA ASN A 96 -17.98 6.04 15.41
C ASN A 96 -16.48 5.99 15.69
N GLU A 97 -16.05 6.04 16.95
CA GLU A 97 -14.66 5.81 17.32
C GLU A 97 -14.22 4.38 17.02
N GLU A 98 -15.04 3.39 17.36
CA GLU A 98 -14.77 1.99 17.05
C GLU A 98 -14.71 1.77 15.53
N ARG A 99 -15.67 2.33 14.79
CA ARG A 99 -15.69 2.27 13.33
C ARG A 99 -14.48 2.96 12.70
N SER A 100 -14.09 4.13 13.21
CA SER A 100 -12.90 4.86 12.74
C SER A 100 -11.62 4.04 12.97
N ARG A 101 -11.47 3.39 14.14
CA ARG A 101 -10.34 2.50 14.42
C ARG A 101 -10.28 1.31 13.45
N ALA A 102 -11.42 0.69 13.15
CA ALA A 102 -11.47 -0.43 12.20
C ALA A 102 -11.08 0.00 10.78
N LEU A 103 -11.59 1.15 10.31
CA LEU A 103 -11.25 1.71 9.00
C LEU A 103 -9.77 2.12 8.91
N GLU A 104 -9.20 2.62 10.00
CA GLU A 104 -7.77 2.95 10.09
C GLU A 104 -6.90 1.71 9.90
N GLN A 105 -7.22 0.62 10.61
CA GLN A 105 -6.52 -0.66 10.46
C GLN A 105 -6.64 -1.22 9.04
N GLU A 106 -7.82 -1.14 8.43
CA GLU A 106 -8.03 -1.55 7.04
C GLU A 106 -7.18 -0.70 6.07
N ARG A 107 -7.09 0.61 6.30
CA ARG A 107 -6.26 1.52 5.48
C ARG A 107 -4.77 1.16 5.58
N GLU A 108 -4.27 0.95 6.80
CA GLU A 108 -2.89 0.52 7.04
C GLU A 108 -2.59 -0.83 6.38
N PHE A 109 -3.53 -1.78 6.47
CA PHE A 109 -3.42 -3.08 5.83
C PHE A 109 -3.28 -2.95 4.31
N TYR A 110 -4.20 -2.27 3.63
CA TYR A 110 -4.11 -2.10 2.17
C TYR A 110 -2.88 -1.28 1.75
N SER A 111 -2.50 -0.27 2.53
CA SER A 111 -1.30 0.52 2.25
C SER A 111 -0.04 -0.33 2.32
N SER A 112 0.13 -1.12 3.37
CA SER A 112 1.29 -2.01 3.54
C SER A 112 1.35 -3.08 2.45
N GLN A 113 0.20 -3.67 2.09
CA GLN A 113 0.11 -4.66 1.02
C GLN A 113 0.47 -4.05 -0.35
N SER A 114 -0.05 -2.86 -0.66
CA SER A 114 0.28 -2.14 -1.89
C SER A 114 1.77 -1.82 -1.98
N GLN A 115 2.40 -1.40 -0.87
CA GLN A 115 3.83 -1.13 -0.82
C GLN A 115 4.66 -2.39 -1.04
N ALA A 116 4.29 -3.51 -0.41
CA ALA A 116 4.98 -4.78 -0.58
C ALA A 116 4.91 -5.29 -2.04
N LEU A 117 3.75 -5.16 -2.68
CA LEU A 117 3.57 -5.49 -4.09
C LEU A 117 4.41 -4.57 -5.00
N GLN A 118 4.43 -3.27 -4.72
CA GLN A 118 5.23 -2.31 -5.49
C GLN A 118 6.74 -2.62 -5.39
N ASN A 119 7.23 -2.94 -4.18
CA ASN A 119 8.61 -3.33 -3.98
C ASN A 119 8.94 -4.60 -4.78
N SER A 120 8.10 -5.63 -4.67
CA SER A 120 8.27 -6.90 -5.40
C SER A 120 8.28 -6.69 -6.92
N LEU A 121 7.39 -5.84 -7.44
CA LEU A 121 7.37 -5.49 -8.86
C LEU A 121 8.65 -4.77 -9.30
N SER A 122 9.17 -3.89 -8.46
CA SER A 122 10.41 -3.16 -8.76
C SER A 122 11.64 -4.08 -8.81
N GLU A 123 11.73 -5.02 -7.87
CA GLU A 123 12.79 -6.04 -7.80
C GLU A 123 12.73 -6.96 -9.01
N LEU A 124 11.54 -7.51 -9.32
CA LEU A 124 11.35 -8.38 -10.47
C LEU A 124 11.64 -7.67 -11.79
N THR A 125 11.30 -6.39 -11.89
CA THR A 125 11.62 -5.58 -13.08
C THR A 125 13.13 -5.39 -13.23
N ALA A 126 13.84 -5.13 -12.13
CA ALA A 126 15.30 -5.00 -12.15
C ALA A 126 15.97 -6.32 -12.53
N GLU A 127 15.53 -7.44 -11.95
CA GLU A 127 16.01 -8.79 -12.28
C GLU A 127 15.76 -9.11 -13.76
N LYS A 128 14.54 -8.91 -14.26
CA LYS A 128 14.20 -9.10 -15.67
C LYS A 128 15.16 -8.32 -16.58
N GLN A 129 15.36 -7.03 -16.31
CA GLN A 129 16.24 -6.21 -17.13
C GLN A 129 17.69 -6.70 -17.08
N GLN A 130 18.15 -7.20 -15.93
CA GLN A 130 19.48 -7.76 -15.80
C GLN A 130 19.61 -9.05 -16.62
N THR A 131 18.67 -9.98 -16.49
CA THR A 131 18.63 -11.22 -17.28
C THR A 131 18.54 -10.94 -18.78
N GLU A 132 17.77 -9.94 -19.21
CA GLU A 132 17.70 -9.55 -20.63
C GLU A 132 19.04 -9.02 -21.16
N ARG A 133 19.78 -8.26 -20.34
CA ARG A 133 21.13 -7.79 -20.71
C ARG A 133 22.11 -8.95 -20.83
N ASP A 134 22.08 -9.87 -19.87
CA ASP A 134 22.98 -11.03 -19.83
C ASP A 134 22.68 -11.98 -21.00
N LEU A 135 21.41 -12.25 -21.28
CA LEU A 135 20.99 -13.03 -22.44
C LEU A 135 21.44 -12.38 -23.76
N LYS A 136 21.32 -11.06 -23.89
CA LYS A 136 21.77 -10.34 -25.09
C LYS A 136 23.29 -10.45 -25.27
N ALA A 137 24.06 -10.39 -24.19
CA ALA A 137 25.50 -10.58 -24.23
C ALA A 137 25.87 -12.01 -24.65
N GLU A 138 25.22 -13.01 -24.07
CA GLU A 138 25.41 -14.43 -24.40
C GLU A 138 25.06 -14.72 -25.87
N VAL A 139 23.93 -14.19 -26.37
CA VAL A 139 23.52 -14.34 -27.77
C VAL A 139 24.58 -13.75 -28.71
N LYS A 140 25.16 -12.59 -28.38
CA LYS A 140 26.22 -11.98 -29.18
C LYS A 140 27.46 -12.87 -29.23
N VAL A 141 27.91 -13.36 -28.07
CA VAL A 141 29.06 -14.27 -27.98
C VAL A 141 28.80 -15.54 -28.80
N ARG A 142 27.60 -16.12 -28.68
CA ARG A 142 27.19 -17.29 -29.46
C ARG A 142 27.22 -17.02 -30.97
N MET A 143 26.70 -15.88 -31.42
CA MET A 143 26.73 -15.51 -32.84
C MET A 143 28.17 -15.38 -33.37
N ASP A 144 29.06 -14.79 -32.59
CA ASP A 144 30.48 -14.66 -32.95
C ASP A 144 31.16 -16.03 -33.02
N LEU A 145 30.86 -16.94 -32.08
CA LEU A 145 31.36 -18.32 -32.10
C LEU A 145 30.84 -19.12 -33.31
N GLU A 146 29.54 -19.03 -33.61
CA GLU A 146 28.93 -19.68 -34.78
C GLU A 146 29.53 -19.18 -36.09
N LYS A 147 29.82 -17.88 -36.20
CA LYS A 147 30.51 -17.31 -37.37
C LYS A 147 31.89 -17.95 -37.54
N ARG A 148 32.68 -18.03 -36.47
CA ARG A 148 34.04 -18.59 -36.52
C ARG A 148 34.06 -20.08 -36.80
N LEU A 149 33.06 -20.81 -36.28
CA LEU A 149 32.89 -22.22 -36.61
C LEU A 149 32.64 -22.40 -38.11
N ARG A 150 31.76 -21.60 -38.71
CA ARG A 150 31.53 -21.63 -40.17
C ARG A 150 32.79 -21.33 -40.97
N GLU A 151 33.55 -20.30 -40.58
CA GLU A 151 34.83 -19.98 -41.25
C GLU A 151 35.83 -21.15 -41.18
N ALA A 152 35.86 -21.88 -40.05
CA ALA A 152 36.70 -23.07 -39.92
C ALA A 152 36.18 -24.25 -40.76
N GLU A 153 34.86 -24.47 -40.81
CA GLU A 153 34.24 -25.50 -41.67
C GLU A 153 34.52 -25.23 -43.16
N GLU A 154 34.39 -23.98 -43.60
CA GLU A 154 34.70 -23.56 -44.98
C GLU A 154 36.18 -23.77 -45.32
N ALA A 155 37.09 -23.41 -44.40
CA ALA A 155 38.52 -23.65 -44.58
C ALA A 155 38.86 -25.15 -44.65
N LEU A 156 38.18 -25.97 -43.83
CA LEU A 156 38.35 -27.43 -43.85
C LEU A 156 37.88 -28.02 -45.18
N GLN A 157 36.71 -27.60 -45.67
CA GLN A 157 36.14 -28.07 -46.93
C GLN A 157 37.00 -27.63 -48.14
N SER A 158 37.48 -26.37 -48.13
CA SER A 158 38.42 -25.84 -49.12
C SER A 158 39.71 -26.66 -49.17
N LEU A 159 40.27 -26.99 -48.00
CA LEU A 159 41.47 -27.80 -47.87
C LEU A 159 41.26 -29.23 -48.40
N GLU A 160 40.13 -29.86 -48.08
CA GLU A 160 39.76 -31.19 -48.60
C GLU A 160 39.67 -31.18 -50.13
N GLN A 161 39.00 -30.18 -50.72
CA GLN A 161 38.90 -30.02 -52.17
C GLN A 161 40.26 -29.79 -52.83
N GLY A 162 41.11 -28.96 -52.21
CA GLY A 162 42.47 -28.69 -52.68
C GLY A 162 43.35 -29.94 -52.68
N LEU A 163 43.28 -30.75 -51.63
CA LEU A 163 44.01 -32.02 -51.51
C LEU A 163 43.54 -33.07 -52.51
N ASN A 164 42.25 -33.09 -52.82
CA ASN A 164 41.66 -34.02 -53.81
C ASN A 164 41.82 -33.55 -55.27
N SER A 165 42.37 -32.36 -55.51
CA SER A 165 42.54 -31.80 -56.86
C SER A 165 43.80 -32.36 -57.54
N LEU A 166 43.63 -32.87 -58.77
CA LEU A 166 44.75 -33.35 -59.60
C LEU A 166 45.57 -32.19 -60.22
N ASP A 167 44.95 -31.04 -60.46
CA ASP A 167 45.60 -29.83 -61.00
C ASP A 167 46.08 -28.91 -59.87
N ARG A 168 47.32 -29.12 -59.44
CA ARG A 168 47.97 -28.28 -58.42
C ARG A 168 48.68 -27.10 -59.07
N ASN A 169 48.40 -25.91 -58.57
CA ASN A 169 49.12 -24.68 -58.93
C ASN A 169 49.55 -23.95 -57.66
N GLN A 170 50.47 -23.01 -57.81
CA GLN A 170 51.04 -22.26 -56.68
C GLN A 170 49.97 -21.51 -55.88
N GLU A 171 48.94 -20.97 -56.54
CA GLU A 171 47.83 -20.27 -55.89
C GLU A 171 47.03 -21.18 -54.97
N LYS A 172 46.70 -22.40 -55.41
CA LYS A 172 46.01 -23.41 -54.60
C LYS A 172 46.86 -23.85 -53.41
N ASP A 173 48.16 -24.04 -53.60
CA ASP A 173 49.07 -24.40 -52.51
C ASP A 173 49.16 -23.29 -51.45
N GLU A 174 49.21 -22.01 -51.86
CA GLU A 174 49.16 -20.87 -50.93
C GLU A 174 47.81 -20.75 -50.21
N LYS A 175 46.69 -21.00 -50.93
CA LYS A 175 45.35 -21.03 -50.32
C LYS A 175 45.23 -22.14 -49.27
N MET A 176 45.71 -23.35 -49.58
CA MET A 176 45.72 -24.45 -48.61
C MET A 176 46.57 -24.16 -47.37
N LYS A 177 47.74 -23.50 -47.54
CA LYS A 177 48.55 -23.05 -46.39
C LYS A 177 47.79 -22.05 -45.52
N ALA A 178 47.05 -21.12 -46.14
CA ALA A 178 46.22 -20.17 -45.42
C ALA A 178 45.08 -20.87 -44.65
N ASP A 179 44.39 -21.83 -45.28
CA ASP A 179 43.32 -22.64 -44.66
C ASP A 179 43.86 -23.43 -43.45
N VAL A 180 45.02 -24.07 -43.58
CA VAL A 180 45.70 -24.77 -42.46
C VAL A 180 46.04 -23.81 -41.32
N SER A 181 46.51 -22.60 -41.63
CA SER A 181 46.82 -21.58 -40.63
C SER A 181 45.57 -21.11 -39.88
N ASN A 182 44.46 -20.92 -40.59
CA ASN A 182 43.17 -20.54 -40.01
C ASN A 182 42.61 -21.63 -39.09
N LEU A 183 42.63 -22.89 -39.55
CA LEU A 183 42.22 -24.05 -38.75
C LEU A 183 43.07 -24.19 -37.48
N ARG A 184 44.39 -24.03 -37.61
CA ARG A 184 45.30 -24.07 -36.46
C ARG A 184 44.92 -23.03 -35.41
N LYS A 185 44.70 -21.78 -35.82
CA LYS A 185 44.28 -20.70 -34.91
C LYS A 185 42.95 -21.00 -34.22
N PHE A 186 41.99 -21.56 -34.97
CA PHE A 186 40.70 -21.97 -34.42
C PHE A 186 40.86 -23.01 -33.31
N PHE A 187 41.60 -24.09 -33.56
CA PHE A 187 41.82 -25.14 -32.57
C PHE A 187 42.65 -24.68 -31.36
N GLU A 188 43.67 -23.85 -31.57
CA GLU A 188 44.45 -23.24 -30.47
C GLU A 188 43.55 -22.42 -29.54
N GLU A 189 42.53 -21.75 -30.08
CA GLU A 189 41.57 -21.03 -29.27
C GLU A 189 40.56 -21.94 -28.56
N CYS A 190 40.06 -22.99 -29.22
CA CYS A 190 39.20 -23.98 -28.57
C CYS A 190 39.90 -24.62 -27.36
N ILE A 191 41.18 -24.97 -27.51
CA ILE A 191 42.00 -25.53 -26.42
C ILE A 191 42.12 -24.51 -25.28
N ARG A 192 42.46 -23.26 -25.59
CA ARG A 192 42.58 -22.20 -24.58
C ARG A 192 41.28 -21.97 -23.82
N ASN A 193 40.13 -21.95 -24.52
CA ASN A 193 38.83 -21.75 -23.89
C ASN A 193 38.46 -22.95 -23.00
N ALA A 194 38.72 -24.18 -23.44
CA ALA A 194 38.51 -25.38 -22.65
C ALA A 194 39.38 -25.40 -21.38
N GLU A 195 40.63 -24.95 -21.46
CA GLU A 195 41.49 -24.82 -20.28
C GLU A 195 40.98 -23.77 -19.28
N LEU A 196 40.49 -22.63 -19.78
CA LEU A 196 39.90 -21.59 -18.93
C LEU A 196 38.66 -22.13 -18.21
N GLU A 197 37.78 -22.84 -18.92
CA GLU A 197 36.61 -23.48 -18.34
C GLU A 197 36.98 -24.59 -17.33
N ALA A 198 37.99 -25.39 -17.61
CA ALA A 198 38.49 -26.41 -16.69
C ALA A 198 38.99 -25.79 -15.37
N LYS A 199 39.67 -24.63 -15.46
CA LYS A 199 40.20 -23.88 -14.32
C LYS A 199 39.14 -23.08 -13.55
N MET A 200 37.92 -22.94 -14.06
CA MET A 200 36.84 -22.24 -13.33
C MET A 200 36.42 -23.03 -12.07
N PRO A 201 36.36 -22.37 -10.89
CA PRO A 201 35.85 -22.97 -9.67
C PRO A 201 34.43 -23.52 -9.84
N VAL A 202 34.12 -24.65 -9.19
CA VAL A 202 32.79 -25.30 -9.27
C VAL A 202 31.65 -24.34 -8.88
N ILE A 203 31.90 -23.43 -7.95
CA ILE A 203 30.93 -22.40 -7.52
C ILE A 203 30.57 -21.45 -8.68
N MET A 204 31.53 -21.10 -9.53
CA MET A 204 31.30 -20.26 -10.72
C MET A 204 30.69 -21.05 -11.88
N LYS A 205 30.93 -22.36 -11.95
CA LYS A 205 30.22 -23.23 -12.91
C LYS A 205 28.73 -23.29 -12.59
N ASN A 206 28.38 -23.49 -11.32
CA ASN A 206 26.98 -23.61 -10.91
C ASN A 206 26.17 -22.31 -11.06
N SER A 207 26.77 -21.12 -10.89
CA SER A 207 26.07 -19.85 -11.14
C SER A 207 25.68 -19.67 -12.61
N VAL A 208 26.50 -20.16 -13.56
CA VAL A 208 26.17 -20.13 -15.00
C VAL A 208 25.05 -21.13 -15.34
N TYR A 209 24.99 -22.28 -14.66
CA TYR A 209 23.95 -23.30 -14.91
C TYR A 209 22.60 -23.00 -14.22
N ILE A 210 22.59 -22.32 -13.07
CA ILE A 210 21.33 -21.92 -12.39
C ILE A 210 20.51 -20.97 -13.27
N HIS A 211 21.14 -20.06 -13.99
CA HIS A 211 20.45 -19.17 -14.96
C HIS A 211 20.01 -19.87 -16.26
N LYS A 212 20.42 -21.13 -16.48
CA LYS A 212 20.13 -21.91 -17.70
C LYS A 212 19.04 -22.96 -17.50
N ALA A 213 18.64 -23.23 -16.25
CA ALA A 213 17.73 -24.31 -15.86
C ALA A 213 16.41 -23.83 -15.23
N ALA A 214 16.17 -22.51 -15.18
CA ALA A 214 14.90 -21.89 -14.81
C ALA A 214 14.25 -21.25 -16.04
#